data_AF-A0A9P2RY75-F1
#
_entry.id   AF-A0A9P2RY75-F1
#
_cell.length_a   1.000
_cell.length_b   1.000
_cell.length_c   1.000
_cell.angle_alpha   90.00
_cell.angle_beta   90.00
_cell.angle_gamma   90.00
#
_symmetry.space_group_name_H-M   'P 1'
#
loop_
_entity.id
_entity.type
_entity.pdbx_description
1 polymer ?
#
loop_
_entity_poly.entity_id
_entity_poly.type
_entity_poly.pdbx_seq_one_letter_code
_entity_poly.pdbx_strand_id
1 'polypeptide(L)'
;MNKIFKNHLSLCAFTTAVIFFVSNVDAQVQAAVSGDVQNCKNYFSCDKNGSFYRCNGGREYFISKKTYQKTGERNAEGAAIEASKHGTKIIGNNITIQGGANSGSLDKSSWKYGVAASKWGVVNILTGAIDFTNAVGVHASGNGSVYLTSVSITGTGSQAANVDNNSENSAFQISEDYGYINFVKGNVKVSNAHGVSFMGIAGGIDIRDSNVVVEGNTSYGVYLFDKQGQQYNKDIEERYKRKETYSFRNGLLSHSLPRGEVLKRGGVGLHGGSFTVRDGVAIYSKKSGSIITLKEGATLSGDLLLKVEDSSFVKVVAEGGSSLVGGGRIDESSDAQFGLMERSKWTLTRPKNKELQGLGSIGVSSISLIDLIDSSILFAQPGTSEAGNYQTLVIGKGSGEVYKAQGNSEIHFNVHLGSRDLSGKQISDRLVIHGDVSGQTKIRVRGVSENTKNERDESVSPYSFPIIQVYGQAKKDSFILDGGYVTLGNLPYKYVLRAYGPVIPLKIDYFVPELAASSKNIWYFRLEDEKSKSIIAGYNAATDKNKGSSSGEEKGSGGSVTPSVSVSSEDSVHIVTDPSRPASDPGRSPSEPGSHTPQAGGSTLQTGDPAPEAASQ
;
A
#
# COMPACT_ATOMS: atom_id res chain seq x y z
N MET A 1 17.61 45.16 4.33
CA MET A 1 18.44 45.81 3.29
C MET A 1 19.19 44.69 2.56
N ASN A 2 19.07 44.68 1.22
CA ASN A 2 19.79 43.88 0.21
C ASN A 2 19.51 42.38 0.05
N LYS A 3 18.60 42.08 -0.89
CA LYS A 3 18.77 41.04 -1.91
C LYS A 3 19.79 41.54 -2.97
N ILE A 4 20.42 40.64 -3.75
CA ILE A 4 20.48 40.65 -5.24
C ILE A 4 21.26 39.42 -5.77
N PHE A 5 20.62 38.69 -6.70
CA PHE A 5 21.07 37.53 -7.48
C PHE A 5 22.07 37.90 -8.60
N LYS A 6 22.71 36.89 -9.24
CA LYS A 6 22.82 36.84 -10.72
C LYS A 6 23.13 35.43 -11.27
N ASN A 7 22.41 35.11 -12.36
CA ASN A 7 22.39 33.89 -13.17
C ASN A 7 23.55 33.78 -14.20
N HIS A 8 23.64 32.60 -14.83
CA HIS A 8 24.06 32.25 -16.21
C HIS A 8 25.52 31.80 -16.51
N LEU A 9 25.65 30.49 -16.78
CA LEU A 9 26.26 29.80 -17.94
C LEU A 9 27.58 30.33 -18.59
N SER A 10 28.58 29.44 -18.81
CA SER A 10 29.18 29.21 -20.16
C SER A 10 30.09 27.96 -20.20
N LEU A 11 30.16 27.35 -21.39
CA LEU A 11 30.81 26.10 -21.81
C LEU A 11 31.91 26.44 -22.84
N CYS A 12 33.04 25.71 -22.88
CA CYS A 12 33.90 25.62 -24.08
C CYS A 12 34.51 24.21 -24.20
N ALA A 13 34.28 23.54 -25.33
CA ALA A 13 34.92 22.30 -25.78
C ALA A 13 36.20 22.60 -26.58
N PHE A 14 37.18 21.68 -26.64
CA PHE A 14 38.11 21.40 -27.78
C PHE A 14 38.86 20.08 -27.48
N THR A 15 38.57 18.99 -28.21
CA THR A 15 39.35 18.35 -29.30
C THR A 15 40.62 17.58 -28.91
N THR A 16 40.72 16.37 -29.47
CA THR A 16 41.91 15.54 -29.74
C THR A 16 43.27 16.24 -29.64
N ALA A 17 44.17 15.69 -28.82
CA ALA A 17 45.62 15.82 -28.99
C ALA A 17 46.34 14.55 -28.52
N VAL A 18 47.18 14.01 -29.41
CA VAL A 18 48.25 13.03 -29.14
C VAL A 18 49.55 13.82 -29.10
N ILE A 19 50.40 13.65 -28.07
CA ILE A 19 51.84 13.95 -28.15
C ILE A 19 52.64 12.91 -27.34
N PHE A 20 53.66 12.34 -27.97
CA PHE A 20 54.69 11.45 -27.43
C PHE A 20 55.85 12.22 -26.78
N PHE A 21 56.55 11.60 -25.82
CA PHE A 21 58.02 11.72 -25.70
C PHE A 21 58.68 10.38 -25.31
N VAL A 22 59.93 10.26 -25.74
CA VAL A 22 60.72 9.07 -26.04
C VAL A 22 61.71 8.74 -24.91
N SER A 23 62.21 7.51 -24.93
CA SER A 23 63.18 6.81 -24.08
C SER A 23 64.46 7.56 -23.67
N ASN A 24 64.87 7.37 -22.40
CA ASN A 24 66.19 6.93 -21.89
C ASN A 24 66.56 7.61 -20.57
N VAL A 25 66.54 6.87 -19.45
CA VAL A 25 67.66 6.75 -18.48
C VAL A 25 67.47 5.43 -17.72
N ASP A 26 68.50 4.61 -17.74
CA ASP A 26 68.67 3.38 -16.96
C ASP A 26 69.22 3.77 -15.57
N ALA A 27 68.60 3.29 -14.50
CA ALA A 27 69.14 3.37 -13.14
C ALA A 27 68.62 2.17 -12.32
N GLN A 28 69.42 1.12 -12.23
CA GLN A 28 69.33 0.13 -11.16
C GLN A 28 69.94 0.71 -9.88
N VAL A 29 69.32 0.47 -8.72
CA VAL A 29 69.92 -0.21 -7.54
C VAL A 29 69.03 -0.10 -6.29
N GLN A 30 68.77 -1.30 -5.73
CA GLN A 30 68.52 -1.73 -4.34
C GLN A 30 67.29 -1.29 -3.52
N ALA A 31 66.76 -2.33 -2.87
CA ALA A 31 65.69 -2.33 -1.90
C ALA A 31 66.00 -1.47 -0.66
N ALA A 32 65.01 -0.67 -0.28
CA ALA A 32 64.76 -0.28 1.09
C ALA A 32 63.27 -0.48 1.37
N VAL A 33 62.97 -1.36 2.32
CA VAL A 33 61.64 -1.50 2.90
C VAL A 33 61.36 -0.23 3.70
N SER A 34 60.42 0.59 3.24
CA SER A 34 59.55 1.35 4.15
C SER A 34 58.14 1.24 3.62
N GLY A 35 57.32 0.45 4.32
CA GLY A 35 55.92 0.28 4.01
C GLY A 35 55.20 1.60 4.18
N ASP A 36 54.86 2.23 3.06
CA ASP A 36 53.86 3.28 3.03
C ASP A 36 52.58 2.76 2.38
N VAL A 37 51.52 2.95 3.16
CA VAL A 37 50.16 2.48 2.99
C VAL A 37 49.59 3.05 1.69
N GLN A 38 49.55 2.22 0.66
CA GLN A 38 48.83 2.52 -0.58
C GLN A 38 47.32 2.44 -0.35
N ASN A 39 46.67 3.58 -0.59
CA ASN A 39 45.23 3.83 -0.71
C ASN A 39 44.39 2.59 -1.13
N CYS A 40 43.48 2.16 -0.26
CA CYS A 40 42.50 1.11 -0.54
C CYS A 40 41.39 1.60 -1.50
N LYS A 41 41.72 1.77 -2.79
CA LYS A 41 40.72 2.00 -3.85
C LYS A 41 40.29 0.65 -4.45
N ASN A 42 38.99 0.34 -4.41
CA ASN A 42 38.25 -0.65 -5.24
C ASN A 42 39.07 -1.79 -5.89
N TYR A 43 39.65 -2.68 -5.07
CA TYR A 43 40.37 -3.84 -5.58
C TYR A 43 39.39 -4.95 -5.99
N PHE A 44 39.34 -5.27 -7.28
CA PHE A 44 38.64 -6.45 -7.80
C PHE A 44 39.60 -7.64 -7.79
N SER A 45 39.21 -8.71 -7.12
CA SER A 45 39.92 -9.99 -7.12
C SER A 45 38.92 -11.13 -7.17
N CYS A 46 39.05 -11.96 -8.20
CA CYS A 46 38.30 -13.20 -8.36
C CYS A 46 39.04 -14.40 -7.74
N ASP A 47 39.87 -14.14 -6.72
CA ASP A 47 40.54 -15.19 -5.96
C ASP A 47 39.56 -15.87 -5.01
N LYS A 48 39.31 -17.17 -5.23
CA LYS A 48 38.40 -17.97 -4.41
C LYS A 48 38.90 -18.19 -2.98
N ASN A 49 40.17 -17.93 -2.72
CA ASN A 49 40.80 -18.05 -1.40
C ASN A 49 41.03 -16.69 -0.74
N GLY A 50 40.68 -15.60 -1.43
CA GLY A 50 40.71 -14.27 -0.85
C GLY A 50 39.67 -14.10 0.26
N SER A 51 39.84 -13.05 1.06
CA SER A 51 38.87 -12.66 2.09
C SER A 51 37.57 -12.12 1.50
N PHE A 52 37.56 -11.72 0.23
CA PHE A 52 36.40 -11.30 -0.56
C PHE A 52 36.48 -11.87 -1.98
N TYR A 53 35.35 -11.85 -2.69
CA TYR A 53 35.23 -12.34 -4.06
C TYR A 53 34.57 -11.30 -4.96
N ARG A 54 35.38 -10.46 -5.60
CA ARG A 54 34.90 -9.31 -6.38
C ARG A 54 35.39 -9.41 -7.81
N CYS A 55 34.48 -9.54 -8.76
CA CYS A 55 34.79 -9.75 -10.16
C CYS A 55 34.28 -8.64 -11.07
N ASN A 56 35.05 -8.35 -12.11
CA ASN A 56 34.68 -7.41 -13.17
C ASN A 56 35.20 -7.82 -14.57
N GLY A 57 35.52 -9.11 -14.76
CA GLY A 57 36.18 -9.59 -15.96
C GLY A 57 35.29 -9.73 -17.20
N GLY A 58 33.98 -9.49 -17.11
CA GLY A 58 33.06 -9.66 -18.24
C GLY A 58 32.82 -11.12 -18.62
N ARG A 59 32.90 -12.04 -17.65
CA ARG A 59 32.66 -13.48 -17.84
C ARG A 59 31.93 -14.09 -16.63
N GLU A 60 31.58 -15.37 -16.74
CA GLU A 60 30.98 -16.13 -15.65
C GLU A 60 32.05 -16.69 -14.68
N TYR A 61 31.70 -16.73 -13.40
CA TYR A 61 32.53 -17.21 -12.29
C TYR A 61 31.71 -18.12 -11.38
N PHE A 62 32.30 -19.23 -10.95
CA PHE A 62 31.64 -20.22 -10.10
C PHE A 62 32.36 -20.37 -8.76
N ILE A 63 31.61 -20.23 -7.67
CA ILE A 63 32.06 -20.45 -6.29
C ILE A 63 31.11 -21.39 -5.56
N SER A 64 31.62 -22.24 -4.69
CA SER A 64 30.78 -23.17 -3.92
C SER A 64 31.42 -23.54 -2.60
N LYS A 65 30.60 -23.73 -1.55
CA LYS A 65 31.04 -24.16 -0.21
C LYS A 65 32.14 -23.24 0.34
N LYS A 66 31.89 -21.94 0.26
CA LYS A 66 32.86 -20.89 0.67
C LYS A 66 32.29 -20.07 1.80
N THR A 67 33.17 -19.74 2.75
CA THR A 67 32.89 -18.82 3.83
C THR A 67 33.77 -17.58 3.66
N TYR A 68 33.15 -16.41 3.62
CA TYR A 68 33.82 -15.12 3.61
C TYR A 68 33.64 -14.46 4.97
N GLN A 69 34.76 -14.24 5.66
CA GLN A 69 34.82 -13.54 6.93
C GLN A 69 35.95 -12.52 6.87
N LYS A 70 35.69 -11.29 7.30
CA LYS A 70 36.71 -10.25 7.36
C LYS A 70 37.47 -10.30 8.68
N THR A 71 38.79 -10.41 8.61
CA THR A 71 39.68 -10.62 9.76
C THR A 71 40.48 -9.38 10.21
N GLY A 72 40.10 -8.15 9.80
CA GLY A 72 40.89 -6.93 10.07
C GLY A 72 40.09 -5.64 10.33
N GLU A 73 40.73 -4.66 10.99
CA GLU A 73 40.12 -3.50 11.65
C GLU A 73 39.81 -2.26 10.78
N ARG A 74 40.07 -2.26 9.47
CA ARG A 74 39.77 -1.08 8.63
C ARG A 74 38.46 -1.24 7.90
N ASN A 75 37.52 -0.29 8.04
CA ASN A 75 36.31 -0.17 7.21
C ASN A 75 36.69 -0.32 5.72
N ALA A 76 36.26 -1.42 5.11
CA ALA A 76 36.64 -1.72 3.73
C ALA A 76 35.48 -1.27 2.85
N GLU A 77 35.75 -0.33 1.96
CA GLU A 77 34.83 0.01 0.88
C GLU A 77 34.56 -1.26 0.02
N GLY A 78 33.29 -1.49 -0.34
CA GLY A 78 32.84 -2.59 -1.20
C GLY A 78 32.18 -3.78 -0.49
N ALA A 79 31.98 -4.87 -1.22
CA ALA A 79 31.21 -6.04 -0.76
C ALA A 79 32.04 -7.27 -0.36
N ALA A 80 31.47 -8.25 0.35
CA ALA A 80 32.10 -9.57 0.48
C ALA A 80 32.12 -10.29 -0.88
N ILE A 81 30.99 -10.23 -1.60
CA ILE A 81 30.85 -10.74 -2.97
C ILE A 81 30.35 -9.62 -3.87
N GLU A 82 31.05 -9.34 -4.96
CA GLU A 82 30.65 -8.28 -5.90
C GLU A 82 30.82 -8.71 -7.35
N ALA A 83 29.77 -8.51 -8.16
CA ALA A 83 29.89 -8.52 -9.61
C ALA A 83 29.70 -7.10 -10.15
N SER A 84 30.68 -6.60 -10.89
CA SER A 84 30.58 -5.32 -11.60
C SER A 84 30.90 -5.49 -13.08
N LYS A 85 30.48 -4.55 -13.92
CA LYS A 85 30.66 -4.53 -15.39
C LYS A 85 29.76 -5.54 -16.13
N HIS A 86 29.26 -5.10 -17.28
CA HIS A 86 28.50 -5.91 -18.22
C HIS A 86 29.22 -7.22 -18.57
N GLY A 87 28.47 -8.32 -18.57
CA GLY A 87 28.96 -9.68 -18.85
C GLY A 87 29.60 -10.37 -17.64
N THR A 88 29.86 -9.68 -16.53
CA THR A 88 30.36 -10.34 -15.31
C THR A 88 29.22 -10.99 -14.55
N LYS A 89 29.32 -12.29 -14.29
CA LYS A 89 28.32 -13.04 -13.53
C LYS A 89 28.98 -13.96 -12.53
N ILE A 90 28.56 -13.88 -11.27
CA ILE A 90 29.00 -14.78 -10.20
C ILE A 90 27.86 -15.74 -9.88
N ILE A 91 28.12 -17.04 -9.90
CA ILE A 91 27.19 -18.10 -9.52
C ILE A 91 27.76 -18.81 -8.29
N GLY A 92 27.03 -18.74 -7.19
CA GLY A 92 27.38 -19.25 -5.88
C GLY A 92 26.44 -20.35 -5.41
N ASN A 93 26.98 -21.39 -4.76
CA ASN A 93 26.18 -22.40 -4.06
C ASN A 93 26.77 -22.71 -2.68
N ASN A 94 25.95 -22.74 -1.64
CA ASN A 94 26.36 -22.91 -0.26
C ASN A 94 27.45 -21.90 0.13
N ILE A 95 27.05 -20.62 0.14
CA ILE A 95 27.93 -19.49 0.42
C ILE A 95 27.58 -18.89 1.77
N THR A 96 28.56 -18.73 2.64
CA THR A 96 28.39 -18.12 3.96
C THR A 96 29.17 -16.81 4.01
N ILE A 97 28.49 -15.71 4.31
CA ILE A 97 29.10 -14.43 4.64
C ILE A 97 28.89 -14.21 6.14
N GLN A 98 29.98 -14.08 6.89
CA GLN A 98 29.93 -13.86 8.33
C GLN A 98 30.11 -12.37 8.63
N GLY A 99 29.19 -11.81 9.42
CA GLY A 99 29.30 -10.47 9.96
C GLY A 99 30.41 -10.36 11.01
N GLY A 100 30.91 -9.15 11.23
CA GLY A 100 31.86 -8.85 12.30
C GLY A 100 31.26 -9.20 13.67
N ALA A 101 32.03 -9.88 14.51
CA ALA A 101 31.60 -10.22 15.87
C ALA A 101 31.32 -8.94 16.68
N ASN A 102 30.21 -8.94 17.42
CA ASN A 102 29.85 -7.93 18.41
C ASN A 102 30.86 -7.93 19.58
N SER A 103 32.10 -7.47 19.36
CA SER A 103 32.89 -6.92 20.46
C SER A 103 32.36 -5.52 20.71
N GLY A 104 32.07 -5.13 21.95
CA GLY A 104 31.39 -3.88 22.35
C GLY A 104 32.06 -2.54 21.99
N SER A 105 32.79 -2.46 20.88
CA SER A 105 33.27 -1.26 20.21
C SER A 105 32.39 -1.00 19.00
N LEU A 106 31.78 0.19 18.96
CA LEU A 106 30.87 0.70 17.94
C LEU A 106 31.47 0.80 16.51
N ASP A 107 32.75 0.46 16.30
CA ASP A 107 33.51 0.83 15.09
C ASP A 107 33.96 -0.34 14.19
N LYS A 108 33.54 -1.58 14.44
CA LYS A 108 34.00 -2.74 13.64
C LYS A 108 32.97 -3.22 12.62
N SER A 109 32.63 -2.38 11.64
CA SER A 109 31.82 -2.77 10.47
C SER A 109 32.68 -3.51 9.42
N SER A 110 32.30 -4.75 9.14
CA SER A 110 32.84 -5.62 8.10
C SER A 110 32.06 -5.46 6.80
N TRP A 111 32.71 -4.96 5.75
CA TRP A 111 32.15 -4.64 4.41
C TRP A 111 30.96 -3.68 4.43
N LYS A 112 30.87 -2.83 3.41
CA LYS A 112 29.66 -2.02 3.22
C LYS A 112 28.47 -2.88 2.82
N TYR A 113 28.74 -3.92 2.02
CA TYR A 113 27.75 -4.83 1.47
C TYR A 113 28.13 -6.30 1.74
N GLY A 114 27.18 -7.16 2.07
CA GLY A 114 27.40 -8.60 2.01
C GLY A 114 27.57 -9.04 0.56
N VAL A 115 26.52 -8.85 -0.23
CA VAL A 115 26.50 -9.13 -1.67
C VAL A 115 26.16 -7.86 -2.44
N ALA A 116 26.89 -7.57 -3.51
CA ALA A 116 26.61 -6.42 -4.37
C ALA A 116 26.66 -6.77 -5.86
N ALA A 117 25.80 -6.11 -6.64
CA ALA A 117 25.86 -6.12 -8.09
C ALA A 117 25.77 -4.69 -8.64
N SER A 118 26.67 -4.32 -9.54
CA SER A 118 26.71 -2.98 -10.13
C SER A 118 27.04 -2.99 -11.60
N LYS A 119 26.70 -1.92 -12.34
CA LYS A 119 27.11 -1.71 -13.74
C LYS A 119 26.85 -2.94 -14.64
N TRP A 120 25.62 -3.46 -14.62
CA TRP A 120 25.20 -4.67 -15.35
C TRP A 120 25.85 -5.99 -14.90
N GLY A 121 26.54 -5.99 -13.76
CA GLY A 121 27.01 -7.21 -13.12
C GLY A 121 25.85 -8.04 -12.55
N VAL A 122 26.04 -9.35 -12.48
CA VAL A 122 25.04 -10.28 -11.96
C VAL A 122 25.63 -11.15 -10.86
N VAL A 123 24.92 -11.26 -9.73
CA VAL A 123 25.24 -12.26 -8.69
C VAL A 123 24.05 -13.19 -8.53
N ASN A 124 24.29 -14.51 -8.57
CA ASN A 124 23.29 -15.54 -8.30
C ASN A 124 23.80 -16.46 -7.18
N ILE A 125 23.10 -16.54 -6.04
CA ILE A 125 23.43 -17.44 -4.94
C ILE A 125 22.25 -18.37 -4.68
N LEU A 126 22.48 -19.68 -4.78
CA LEU A 126 21.43 -20.71 -4.72
C LEU A 126 21.09 -21.20 -3.31
N THR A 127 22.03 -21.16 -2.39
CA THR A 127 21.87 -21.52 -0.98
C THR A 127 22.98 -20.83 -0.18
N GLY A 128 22.73 -20.56 1.09
CA GLY A 128 23.74 -19.95 1.95
C GLY A 128 23.19 -19.10 3.08
N ALA A 129 24.10 -18.39 3.75
CA ALA A 129 23.77 -17.44 4.80
C ALA A 129 24.54 -16.13 4.61
N ILE A 130 23.86 -15.01 4.84
CA ILE A 130 24.45 -13.67 4.84
C ILE A 130 24.18 -13.07 6.21
N ASP A 131 25.25 -12.85 6.98
CA ASP A 131 25.17 -12.14 8.25
C ASP A 131 25.90 -10.79 8.15
N PHE A 132 25.28 -9.73 8.65
CA PHE A 132 25.85 -8.38 8.55
C PHE A 132 25.58 -7.53 9.80
N THR A 133 26.55 -6.68 10.14
CA THR A 133 26.44 -5.76 11.29
C THR A 133 26.82 -4.35 10.82
N ASN A 134 25.95 -3.36 11.07
CA ASN A 134 26.17 -1.97 10.66
C ASN A 134 26.55 -1.84 9.17
N ALA A 135 25.81 -2.55 8.32
CA ALA A 135 26.06 -2.68 6.89
C ALA A 135 24.76 -2.97 6.13
N VAL A 136 24.88 -3.22 4.83
CA VAL A 136 23.78 -3.67 3.98
C VAL A 136 23.99 -5.13 3.60
N GLY A 137 22.97 -5.97 3.75
CA GLY A 137 23.06 -7.39 3.38
C GLY A 137 23.27 -7.58 1.88
N VAL A 138 22.38 -7.00 1.08
CA VAL A 138 22.34 -7.16 -0.38
C VAL A 138 22.11 -5.82 -1.05
N HIS A 139 22.94 -5.51 -2.04
CA HIS A 139 22.92 -4.23 -2.74
C HIS A 139 22.89 -4.41 -4.26
N ALA A 140 22.10 -3.59 -4.94
CA ALA A 140 22.13 -3.48 -6.38
C ALA A 140 22.09 -2.02 -6.85
N SER A 141 22.86 -1.71 -7.90
CA SER A 141 22.92 -0.36 -8.48
C SER A 141 23.28 -0.41 -9.97
N GLY A 142 22.94 0.63 -10.75
CA GLY A 142 23.40 0.80 -12.13
C GLY A 142 23.16 -0.42 -13.04
N ASN A 143 21.90 -0.89 -13.12
CA ASN A 143 21.51 -2.14 -13.81
C ASN A 143 22.11 -3.45 -13.25
N GLY A 144 22.74 -3.41 -12.07
CA GLY A 144 23.18 -4.60 -11.37
C GLY A 144 22.00 -5.46 -10.92
N SER A 145 22.16 -6.78 -10.99
CA SER A 145 21.12 -7.74 -10.61
C SER A 145 21.62 -8.77 -9.60
N VAL A 146 20.87 -8.97 -8.51
CA VAL A 146 21.14 -10.02 -7.52
C VAL A 146 19.99 -11.00 -7.46
N TYR A 147 20.28 -12.29 -7.61
CA TYR A 147 19.34 -13.40 -7.49
C TYR A 147 19.75 -14.26 -6.31
N LEU A 148 18.85 -14.45 -5.35
CA LEU A 148 19.08 -15.27 -4.18
C LEU A 148 17.96 -16.29 -4.06
N THR A 149 18.32 -17.58 -3.97
CA THR A 149 17.38 -18.67 -3.70
C THR A 149 17.78 -19.31 -2.38
N SER A 150 16.81 -19.63 -1.51
CA SER A 150 17.06 -20.40 -0.27
C SER A 150 18.25 -19.90 0.57
N VAL A 151 18.42 -18.57 0.64
CA VAL A 151 19.43 -17.89 1.46
C VAL A 151 18.77 -17.39 2.74
N SER A 152 19.46 -17.54 3.88
CA SER A 152 19.10 -16.88 5.14
C SER A 152 19.90 -15.58 5.30
N ILE A 153 19.22 -14.48 5.61
CA ILE A 153 19.84 -13.18 5.87
C ILE A 153 19.57 -12.79 7.32
N THR A 154 20.62 -12.56 8.09
CA THR A 154 20.54 -11.97 9.43
C THR A 154 21.30 -10.66 9.45
N GLY A 155 20.81 -9.68 10.20
CA GLY A 155 21.59 -8.47 10.37
C GLY A 155 21.17 -7.58 11.51
N THR A 156 22.14 -6.85 12.06
CA THR A 156 21.93 -5.92 13.17
C THR A 156 22.51 -4.56 12.83
N GLY A 157 21.70 -3.51 12.92
CA GLY A 157 22.19 -2.12 12.83
C GLY A 157 22.45 -1.49 14.20
N SER A 158 23.06 -0.32 14.20
CA SER A 158 23.34 0.45 15.41
C SER A 158 22.08 1.17 15.88
N GLN A 159 21.86 1.18 17.20
CA GLN A 159 20.80 1.98 17.81
C GLN A 159 21.21 3.45 17.84
N ALA A 160 21.09 4.17 16.71
CA ALA A 160 21.34 5.60 16.71
C ALA A 160 20.18 6.35 17.43
N ALA A 161 20.52 7.14 18.44
CA ALA A 161 19.59 7.81 19.36
C ALA A 161 18.97 9.13 18.83
N ASN A 162 18.97 9.40 17.52
CA ASN A 162 18.36 10.61 16.97
C ASN A 162 17.82 10.39 15.55
N VAL A 163 16.56 10.79 15.35
CA VAL A 163 15.67 10.49 14.22
C VAL A 163 16.07 11.17 12.89
N ASP A 164 17.26 11.79 12.79
CA ASP A 164 17.64 12.55 11.58
C ASP A 164 18.98 12.14 10.92
N ASN A 165 19.61 11.03 11.30
CA ASN A 165 20.82 10.54 10.62
C ASN A 165 20.67 9.09 10.10
N ASN A 166 20.21 8.99 8.84
CA ASN A 166 20.38 7.90 7.86
C ASN A 166 21.24 6.69 8.29
N SER A 167 20.71 5.82 9.15
CA SER A 167 21.20 4.45 9.25
C SER A 167 20.90 3.74 7.93
N GLU A 168 21.87 3.71 7.00
CA GLU A 168 21.78 3.00 5.71
C GLU A 168 21.69 1.46 5.86
N ASN A 169 21.67 0.95 7.11
CA ASN A 169 21.57 -0.47 7.43
C ASN A 169 20.27 -1.05 6.88
N SER A 170 20.39 -2.04 5.99
CA SER A 170 19.22 -2.68 5.39
C SER A 170 19.53 -4.10 4.91
N ALA A 171 18.52 -4.98 4.91
CA ALA A 171 18.71 -6.30 4.29
C ALA A 171 18.89 -6.17 2.77
N PHE A 172 18.08 -5.32 2.14
CA PHE A 172 18.13 -5.04 0.71
C PHE A 172 18.21 -3.54 0.43
N GLN A 173 19.12 -3.13 -0.46
CA GLN A 173 19.25 -1.73 -0.86
C GLN A 173 19.38 -1.57 -2.38
N ILE A 174 18.65 -0.60 -2.93
CA ILE A 174 18.86 -0.07 -4.29
C ILE A 174 19.31 1.38 -4.18
N SER A 175 20.52 1.71 -4.66
CA SER A 175 21.10 3.06 -4.49
C SER A 175 21.28 3.90 -5.76
N GLU A 176 21.19 3.29 -6.95
CA GLU A 176 21.28 3.98 -8.25
C GLU A 176 20.22 3.39 -9.20
N ASP A 177 20.24 3.85 -10.45
CA ASP A 177 19.23 3.53 -11.45
C ASP A 177 19.18 2.03 -11.81
N TYR A 178 17.97 1.51 -11.96
CA TYR A 178 17.69 0.18 -12.54
C TYR A 178 18.29 -1.02 -11.78
N GLY A 179 18.64 -0.88 -10.50
CA GLY A 179 19.02 -2.04 -9.69
C GLY A 179 17.87 -3.03 -9.52
N TYR A 180 18.18 -4.34 -9.57
CA TYR A 180 17.18 -5.40 -9.39
C TYR A 180 17.64 -6.46 -8.38
N ILE A 181 16.74 -6.85 -7.47
CA ILE A 181 16.97 -7.95 -6.53
C ILE A 181 15.79 -8.91 -6.60
N ASN A 182 16.05 -10.21 -6.75
CA ASN A 182 15.05 -11.26 -6.66
C ASN A 182 15.43 -12.25 -5.56
N PHE A 183 14.59 -12.35 -4.54
CA PHE A 183 14.79 -13.18 -3.35
C PHE A 183 13.69 -14.24 -3.25
N VAL A 184 14.07 -15.51 -3.28
CA VAL A 184 13.14 -16.63 -3.42
C VAL A 184 13.36 -17.67 -2.33
N LYS A 185 12.29 -18.13 -1.67
CA LYS A 185 12.32 -19.22 -0.67
C LYS A 185 13.34 -19.02 0.46
N GLY A 186 13.59 -17.77 0.85
CA GLY A 186 14.57 -17.41 1.85
C GLY A 186 13.94 -16.86 3.13
N ASN A 187 14.78 -16.62 4.13
CA ASN A 187 14.37 -16.01 5.40
C ASN A 187 15.25 -14.79 5.69
N VAL A 188 14.65 -13.69 6.13
CA VAL A 188 15.34 -12.47 6.54
C VAL A 188 14.92 -12.12 7.95
N LYS A 189 15.88 -11.91 8.83
CA LYS A 189 15.65 -11.36 10.17
C LYS A 189 16.63 -10.24 10.43
N VAL A 190 16.13 -9.02 10.55
CA VAL A 190 16.95 -7.85 10.84
C VAL A 190 16.46 -7.08 12.06
N SER A 191 17.39 -6.55 12.83
CA SER A 191 17.12 -5.76 14.04
C SER A 191 17.85 -4.41 13.93
N ASN A 192 17.16 -3.29 14.20
CA ASN A 192 17.68 -1.93 14.04
C ASN A 192 18.22 -1.65 12.62
N ALA A 193 17.63 -2.28 11.61
CA ALA A 193 17.95 -2.10 10.20
C ALA A 193 16.67 -2.22 9.37
N HIS A 194 16.63 -1.55 8.22
CA HIS A 194 15.47 -1.61 7.34
C HIS A 194 15.37 -2.97 6.65
N GLY A 195 14.16 -3.41 6.32
CA GLY A 195 14.00 -4.57 5.44
C GLY A 195 14.51 -4.24 4.03
N VAL A 196 13.99 -3.15 3.47
CA VAL A 196 14.26 -2.66 2.13
C VAL A 196 14.54 -1.15 2.21
N SER A 197 15.57 -0.69 1.49
CA SER A 197 15.86 0.72 1.30
C SER A 197 15.97 1.07 -0.18
N PHE A 198 15.22 2.07 -0.62
CA PHE A 198 15.35 2.66 -1.95
C PHE A 198 15.88 4.07 -1.86
N MET A 199 17.07 4.26 -2.43
CA MET A 199 17.67 5.56 -2.67
C MET A 199 17.74 5.85 -4.18
N GLY A 200 17.91 4.83 -5.03
CA GLY A 200 17.94 4.99 -6.50
C GLY A 200 16.56 5.20 -7.15
N ILE A 201 16.54 5.39 -8.47
CA ILE A 201 15.31 5.45 -9.29
C ILE A 201 15.16 4.23 -10.20
N ALA A 202 13.93 3.97 -10.67
CA ALA A 202 13.62 2.85 -11.56
C ALA A 202 14.07 1.45 -11.09
N GLY A 203 14.27 1.22 -9.78
CA GLY A 203 14.69 -0.08 -9.24
C GLY A 203 13.53 -1.04 -8.96
N GLY A 204 13.84 -2.32 -8.77
CA GLY A 204 12.87 -3.36 -8.44
C GLY A 204 13.39 -4.36 -7.42
N ILE A 205 12.55 -4.74 -6.45
CA ILE A 205 12.83 -5.86 -5.54
C ILE A 205 11.63 -6.80 -5.55
N ASP A 206 11.86 -8.06 -5.92
CA ASP A 206 10.86 -9.13 -5.84
C ASP A 206 11.23 -10.10 -4.72
N ILE A 207 10.29 -10.34 -3.81
CA ILE A 207 10.40 -11.27 -2.69
C ILE A 207 9.33 -12.34 -2.88
N ARG A 208 9.73 -13.59 -3.08
CA ARG A 208 8.84 -14.70 -3.41
C ARG A 208 8.97 -15.85 -2.41
N ASP A 209 7.85 -16.38 -1.94
CA ASP A 209 7.79 -17.52 -1.01
C ASP A 209 8.73 -17.37 0.20
N SER A 210 8.91 -16.15 0.69
CA SER A 210 9.95 -15.82 1.66
C SER A 210 9.36 -15.16 2.91
N ASN A 211 10.08 -15.28 4.03
CA ASN A 211 9.70 -14.63 5.28
C ASN A 211 10.69 -13.51 5.61
N VAL A 212 10.18 -12.31 5.82
CA VAL A 212 10.96 -11.14 6.24
C VAL A 212 10.44 -10.62 7.56
N VAL A 213 11.34 -10.50 8.52
CA VAL A 213 11.06 -9.97 9.86
C VAL A 213 11.98 -8.80 10.13
N VAL A 214 11.38 -7.65 10.42
CA VAL A 214 12.07 -6.40 10.76
C VAL A 214 11.70 -6.01 12.20
N GLU A 215 12.73 -5.81 13.02
CA GLU A 215 12.63 -5.42 14.44
C GLU A 215 13.34 -4.08 14.66
N GLY A 216 12.80 -3.25 15.56
CA GLY A 216 13.34 -1.93 15.89
C GLY A 216 12.33 -0.80 15.66
N ASN A 217 12.18 0.09 16.64
CA ASN A 217 11.20 1.18 16.61
C ASN A 217 11.48 2.24 15.53
N THR A 218 12.75 2.43 15.16
CA THR A 218 13.19 3.33 14.07
C THR A 218 13.40 2.59 12.74
N SER A 219 13.10 1.29 12.69
CA SER A 219 13.30 0.45 11.51
C SER A 219 12.03 0.30 10.70
N TYR A 220 12.12 0.69 9.43
CA TYR A 220 11.05 0.51 8.45
C TYR A 220 11.17 -0.79 7.65
N GLY A 221 10.02 -1.35 7.26
CA GLY A 221 9.98 -2.48 6.34
C GLY A 221 10.50 -2.09 4.97
N VAL A 222 9.85 -1.11 4.35
CA VAL A 222 10.24 -0.46 3.10
C VAL A 222 10.49 1.00 3.41
N TYR A 223 11.74 1.44 3.21
CA TYR A 223 12.19 2.80 3.43
C TYR A 223 12.46 3.50 2.09
N LEU A 224 11.64 4.50 1.76
CA LEU A 224 11.71 5.29 0.52
C LEU A 224 12.08 6.74 0.88
N PHE A 225 13.23 7.21 0.43
CA PHE A 225 13.70 8.56 0.81
C PHE A 225 14.51 9.24 -0.29
N ASP A 226 14.33 10.56 -0.42
CA ASP A 226 15.17 11.41 -1.28
C ASP A 226 16.42 11.93 -0.57
N LYS A 227 17.56 11.33 -0.86
CA LYS A 227 18.85 11.87 -0.41
C LYS A 227 19.18 13.11 -1.23
N GLN A 228 18.97 14.28 -0.63
CA GLN A 228 19.36 15.58 -1.21
C GLN A 228 20.78 15.53 -1.78
N GLY A 229 20.93 15.99 -3.03
CA GLY A 229 22.23 16.09 -3.72
C GLY A 229 22.60 14.91 -4.61
N GLN A 230 21.75 13.88 -4.76
CA GLN A 230 21.92 12.88 -5.81
C GLN A 230 21.45 13.46 -7.15
N GLN A 231 22.39 13.67 -8.08
CA GLN A 231 22.06 13.99 -9.47
C GLN A 231 21.81 12.68 -10.21
N TYR A 232 20.58 12.47 -10.67
CA TYR A 232 20.28 11.39 -11.59
C TYR A 232 20.42 11.91 -13.03
N ASN A 233 20.47 10.99 -13.99
CA ASN A 233 20.42 11.37 -15.39
C ASN A 233 19.09 12.11 -15.66
N LYS A 234 19.17 13.35 -16.16
CA LYS A 234 17.99 14.19 -16.41
C LYS A 234 16.95 13.53 -17.31
N ASP A 235 17.37 12.71 -18.28
CA ASP A 235 16.43 11.99 -19.17
C ASP A 235 15.66 10.90 -18.41
N ILE A 236 16.30 10.26 -17.43
CA ILE A 236 15.67 9.25 -16.56
C ILE A 236 14.79 9.98 -15.55
N GLU A 237 15.26 11.07 -14.96
CA GLU A 237 14.42 11.89 -14.10
C GLU A 237 13.18 12.37 -14.84
N GLU A 238 13.27 12.89 -16.06
CA GLU A 238 12.09 13.34 -16.80
C GLU A 238 11.13 12.21 -17.18
N ARG A 239 11.66 11.01 -17.48
CA ARG A 239 10.83 9.83 -17.77
C ARG A 239 10.10 9.30 -16.53
N TYR A 240 10.71 9.41 -15.36
CA TYR A 240 10.18 8.91 -14.08
C TYR A 240 9.60 10.02 -13.18
N LYS A 241 9.78 11.28 -13.57
CA LYS A 241 8.95 12.43 -13.21
C LYS A 241 7.63 12.23 -13.93
N ARG A 242 6.56 12.50 -13.21
CA ARG A 242 5.22 12.30 -13.70
C ARG A 242 4.93 13.24 -14.88
N LYS A 243 4.87 12.67 -16.08
CA LYS A 243 3.82 12.99 -17.04
C LYS A 243 2.92 11.77 -17.09
N GLU A 244 1.62 11.99 -16.94
CA GLU A 244 0.49 11.08 -17.21
C GLU A 244 0.84 9.59 -17.41
N THR A 245 0.24 8.70 -16.61
CA THR A 245 0.04 7.23 -16.82
C THR A 245 0.40 6.41 -15.57
N TYR A 246 -0.42 6.50 -14.53
CA TYR A 246 -0.73 5.30 -13.74
C TYR A 246 -1.96 4.66 -14.38
N SER A 247 -1.84 4.17 -15.62
CA SER A 247 -2.92 3.40 -16.24
C SER A 247 -3.08 2.11 -15.44
N PHE A 248 -4.20 1.99 -14.73
CA PHE A 248 -4.64 0.71 -14.20
C PHE A 248 -4.94 -0.21 -15.38
N ARG A 249 -4.48 -1.46 -15.32
CA ARG A 249 -4.74 -2.45 -16.38
C ARG A 249 -6.21 -2.81 -16.54
N ASN A 250 -7.09 -2.36 -15.65
CA ASN A 250 -8.54 -2.39 -15.80
C ASN A 250 -9.06 -0.97 -15.54
N GLY A 251 -9.68 -0.36 -16.55
CA GLY A 251 -9.96 1.08 -16.61
C GLY A 251 -11.02 1.62 -15.65
N LEU A 252 -10.81 1.58 -14.33
CA LEU A 252 -11.80 2.12 -13.38
C LEU A 252 -11.36 3.26 -12.47
N LEU A 253 -10.07 3.53 -12.26
CA LEU A 253 -9.65 4.49 -11.23
C LEU A 253 -8.68 5.56 -11.73
N SER A 254 -9.20 6.47 -12.54
CA SER A 254 -8.50 7.67 -13.04
C SER A 254 -8.72 8.91 -12.15
N HIS A 255 -8.70 8.78 -10.81
CA HIS A 255 -9.19 9.87 -9.94
C HIS A 255 -8.15 10.52 -9.00
N SER A 256 -6.89 10.11 -9.00
CA SER A 256 -5.88 10.85 -8.24
C SER A 256 -4.49 10.79 -8.87
N LEU A 257 -4.14 11.87 -9.55
CA LEU A 257 -2.75 12.28 -9.71
C LEU A 257 -2.36 12.94 -8.37
N PRO A 258 -1.23 12.59 -7.74
CA PRO A 258 -0.75 13.28 -6.57
C PRO A 258 -0.43 14.71 -6.90
N ARG A 259 -0.41 15.47 -5.83
CA ARG A 259 -0.18 16.91 -5.82
C ARG A 259 1.32 17.20 -6.01
N GLY A 260 1.83 17.01 -7.22
CA GLY A 260 3.17 17.46 -7.62
C GLY A 260 4.03 16.46 -8.40
N GLU A 261 5.20 16.94 -8.81
CA GLU A 261 6.25 16.13 -9.43
C GLU A 261 6.97 15.29 -8.37
N VAL A 262 6.52 14.05 -8.18
CA VAL A 262 7.18 13.08 -7.29
C VAL A 262 7.97 12.08 -8.13
N LEU A 263 9.27 11.95 -7.84
CA LEU A 263 10.12 10.94 -8.47
C LEU A 263 9.75 9.54 -7.99
N LYS A 264 9.42 8.65 -8.94
CA LYS A 264 9.20 7.23 -8.65
C LYS A 264 10.55 6.52 -8.48
N ARG A 265 10.86 6.06 -7.27
CA ARG A 265 12.13 5.39 -6.95
C ARG A 265 12.20 3.93 -7.41
N GLY A 266 11.11 3.21 -7.29
CA GLY A 266 11.09 1.79 -7.64
C GLY A 266 9.81 1.08 -7.25
N GLY A 267 9.82 -0.24 -7.39
CA GLY A 267 8.72 -1.10 -6.97
C GLY A 267 9.18 -2.26 -6.09
N VAL A 268 8.32 -2.65 -5.15
CA VAL A 268 8.49 -3.86 -4.34
C VAL A 268 7.37 -4.83 -4.67
N GLY A 269 7.72 -6.01 -5.15
CA GLY A 269 6.81 -7.13 -5.40
C GLY A 269 6.92 -8.18 -4.29
N LEU A 270 5.81 -8.50 -3.63
CA LEU A 270 5.70 -9.60 -2.67
C LEU A 270 4.81 -10.69 -3.27
N HIS A 271 5.32 -11.90 -3.41
CA HIS A 271 4.62 -13.05 -3.99
C HIS A 271 4.61 -14.20 -2.99
N GLY A 272 3.47 -14.47 -2.37
CA GLY A 272 3.39 -15.37 -1.23
C GLY A 272 4.27 -14.92 -0.04
N GLY A 273 4.37 -15.79 0.96
CA GLY A 273 5.19 -15.53 2.16
C GLY A 273 4.69 -14.37 3.04
N SER A 274 5.56 -13.91 3.93
CA SER A 274 5.22 -12.88 4.91
C SER A 274 6.31 -11.81 5.05
N PHE A 275 5.90 -10.55 5.15
CA PHE A 275 6.76 -9.41 5.42
C PHE A 275 6.22 -8.68 6.65
N THR A 276 6.88 -8.84 7.79
CA THR A 276 6.39 -8.38 9.09
C THR A 276 7.36 -7.39 9.72
N VAL A 277 6.85 -6.20 10.05
CA VAL A 277 7.55 -5.19 10.85
C VAL A 277 6.88 -5.12 12.21
N ARG A 278 7.57 -5.50 13.28
CA ARG A 278 6.89 -5.74 14.58
C ARG A 278 6.49 -4.46 15.31
N ASP A 279 7.42 -3.52 15.45
CA ASP A 279 7.26 -2.32 16.32
C ASP A 279 7.40 -1.00 15.55
N GLY A 280 7.39 -1.09 14.21
CA GLY A 280 7.71 0.00 13.29
C GLY A 280 6.69 0.16 12.17
N VAL A 281 7.06 0.96 11.17
CA VAL A 281 6.22 1.21 9.99
C VAL A 281 6.57 0.24 8.86
N ALA A 282 5.58 -0.44 8.28
CA ALA A 282 5.81 -1.36 7.17
C ALA A 282 6.31 -0.64 5.92
N ILE A 283 5.70 0.50 5.57
CA ILE A 283 6.08 1.34 4.43
C ILE A 283 6.24 2.79 4.91
N TYR A 284 7.45 3.33 4.78
CA TYR A 284 7.74 4.73 5.03
C TYR A 284 8.19 5.43 3.75
N SER A 285 7.57 6.56 3.42
CA SER A 285 7.91 7.37 2.25
C SER A 285 8.03 8.83 2.61
N LYS A 286 9.15 9.45 2.24
CA LYS A 286 9.38 10.89 2.37
C LYS A 286 10.04 11.45 1.11
N LYS A 287 9.51 12.56 0.57
CA LYS A 287 9.91 13.18 -0.71
C LYS A 287 10.08 12.18 -1.87
N SER A 288 9.26 11.15 -1.92
CA SER A 288 9.46 10.05 -2.88
C SER A 288 8.16 9.32 -3.21
N GLY A 289 8.20 8.53 -4.29
CA GLY A 289 7.09 7.67 -4.63
C GLY A 289 7.48 6.25 -5.06
N SER A 290 6.55 5.31 -4.85
CA SER A 290 6.76 3.89 -5.14
C SER A 290 5.44 3.15 -5.38
N ILE A 291 5.57 1.95 -5.95
CA ILE A 291 4.48 0.99 -6.10
C ILE A 291 4.85 -0.28 -5.32
N ILE A 292 3.99 -0.70 -4.42
CA ILE A 292 4.09 -1.96 -3.69
C ILE A 292 2.99 -2.89 -4.21
N THR A 293 3.36 -4.09 -4.63
CA THR A 293 2.43 -5.09 -5.16
C THR A 293 2.49 -6.36 -4.33
N LEU A 294 1.34 -6.90 -3.94
CA LEU A 294 1.20 -8.16 -3.23
C LEU A 294 0.39 -9.13 -4.08
N LYS A 295 0.89 -10.35 -4.26
CA LYS A 295 0.25 -11.42 -5.02
C LYS A 295 0.34 -12.75 -4.28
N GLU A 296 -0.42 -13.73 -4.77
CA GLU A 296 -0.24 -15.14 -4.41
C GLU A 296 -0.36 -15.38 -2.89
N GLY A 297 -1.30 -14.69 -2.23
CA GLY A 297 -1.53 -14.81 -0.79
C GLY A 297 -0.47 -14.17 0.10
N ALA A 298 0.37 -13.26 -0.43
CA ALA A 298 1.38 -12.55 0.36
C ALA A 298 0.76 -11.74 1.51
N THR A 299 1.49 -11.63 2.63
CA THR A 299 1.11 -10.78 3.77
C THR A 299 2.15 -9.69 4.02
N LEU A 300 1.70 -8.43 4.10
CA LEU A 300 2.50 -7.30 4.58
C LEU A 300 1.87 -6.73 5.85
N SER A 301 2.65 -6.72 6.94
CA SER A 301 2.19 -6.28 8.26
C SER A 301 3.17 -5.30 8.88
N GLY A 302 2.64 -4.24 9.49
CA GLY A 302 3.37 -3.34 10.38
C GLY A 302 2.55 -2.99 11.59
N ASP A 303 3.20 -2.49 12.65
CA ASP A 303 2.46 -1.85 13.75
C ASP A 303 1.68 -0.63 13.23
N LEU A 304 2.33 0.12 12.35
CA LEU A 304 1.70 0.98 11.36
C LEU A 304 1.99 0.40 9.96
N LEU A 305 0.98 0.27 9.10
CA LEU A 305 1.21 -0.23 7.74
C LEU A 305 1.93 0.82 6.90
N LEU A 306 1.46 2.07 6.95
CA LEU A 306 1.90 3.10 6.01
C LEU A 306 2.09 4.46 6.69
N LYS A 307 3.21 5.13 6.39
CA LYS A 307 3.47 6.52 6.76
C LYS A 307 4.06 7.28 5.55
N VAL A 308 3.38 8.32 5.09
CA VAL A 308 3.71 9.07 3.85
C VAL A 308 3.76 10.57 4.15
N GLU A 309 4.91 11.17 3.89
CA GLU A 309 5.23 12.55 4.29
C GLU A 309 5.96 13.34 3.18
N ASP A 310 5.96 14.67 3.29
CA ASP A 310 6.69 15.62 2.45
C ASP A 310 6.46 15.40 0.94
N SER A 311 5.23 15.63 0.47
CA SER A 311 4.87 15.54 -0.95
C SER A 311 5.21 14.17 -1.57
N SER A 312 4.95 13.10 -0.84
CA SER A 312 5.20 11.72 -1.29
C SER A 312 3.97 11.07 -1.92
N PHE A 313 4.19 10.01 -2.69
CA PHE A 313 3.11 9.22 -3.28
C PHE A 313 3.37 7.72 -3.20
N VAL A 314 2.51 6.98 -2.50
CA VAL A 314 2.61 5.52 -2.41
C VAL A 314 1.38 4.85 -3.00
N LYS A 315 1.59 3.90 -3.92
CA LYS A 315 0.53 3.02 -4.42
C LYS A 315 0.74 1.61 -3.91
N VAL A 316 -0.30 1.01 -3.33
CA VAL A 316 -0.32 -0.38 -2.86
C VAL A 316 -1.40 -1.14 -3.64
N VAL A 317 -1.02 -2.25 -4.25
CA VAL A 317 -1.96 -3.15 -4.96
C VAL A 317 -1.84 -4.54 -4.35
N ALA A 318 -2.96 -5.10 -3.89
CA ALA A 318 -3.04 -6.45 -3.36
C ALA A 318 -4.02 -7.29 -4.19
N GLU A 319 -3.56 -8.41 -4.71
CA GLU A 319 -4.32 -9.38 -5.52
C GLU A 319 -4.04 -10.82 -5.06
N GLY A 320 -4.78 -11.79 -5.61
CA GLY A 320 -4.61 -13.21 -5.30
C GLY A 320 -4.78 -13.58 -3.82
N GLY A 321 -5.75 -13.00 -3.11
CA GLY A 321 -6.00 -13.31 -1.70
C GLY A 321 -4.96 -12.76 -0.71
N SER A 322 -4.22 -11.71 -1.10
CA SER A 322 -3.16 -11.11 -0.27
C SER A 322 -3.72 -10.30 0.92
N SER A 323 -2.88 -10.08 1.93
CA SER A 323 -3.28 -9.44 3.20
C SER A 323 -2.39 -8.26 3.57
N LEU A 324 -3.02 -7.14 3.91
CA LEU A 324 -2.39 -5.95 4.50
C LEU A 324 -2.84 -5.80 5.96
N VAL A 325 -1.92 -5.50 6.87
CA VAL A 325 -2.22 -5.30 8.30
C VAL A 325 -1.53 -4.06 8.84
N GLY A 326 -2.27 -3.21 9.54
CA GLY A 326 -1.79 -1.95 10.12
C GLY A 326 -2.57 -0.73 9.63
N GLY A 327 -2.53 0.37 10.39
CA GLY A 327 -3.13 1.65 10.02
C GLY A 327 -2.27 2.47 9.04
N GLY A 328 -2.83 3.58 8.52
CA GLY A 328 -2.13 4.50 7.63
C GLY A 328 -2.02 5.92 8.20
N ARG A 329 -0.95 6.63 7.87
CA ARG A 329 -0.77 8.07 8.10
C ARG A 329 -0.23 8.74 6.86
N ILE A 330 -0.96 9.73 6.38
CA ILE A 330 -0.60 10.49 5.19
C ILE A 330 -0.74 11.95 5.57
N ASP A 331 0.33 12.72 5.36
CA ASP A 331 0.28 14.17 5.61
C ASP A 331 -0.55 14.90 4.54
N GLU A 332 -0.83 16.18 4.77
CA GLU A 332 -1.71 16.96 3.88
C GLU A 332 -1.11 17.20 2.48
N SER A 333 0.21 17.10 2.37
CA SER A 333 0.97 17.34 1.13
C SER A 333 1.14 16.07 0.30
N SER A 334 0.84 14.91 0.87
CA SER A 334 1.10 13.60 0.29
C SER A 334 -0.19 12.87 -0.05
N ASP A 335 -0.05 11.83 -0.89
CA ASP A 335 -1.18 11.02 -1.32
C ASP A 335 -0.82 9.52 -1.25
N ALA A 336 -1.80 8.69 -0.92
CA ALA A 336 -1.67 7.24 -0.97
C ALA A 336 -2.86 6.61 -1.67
N GLN A 337 -2.62 5.52 -2.39
CA GLN A 337 -3.64 4.80 -3.13
C GLN A 337 -3.56 3.30 -2.85
N PHE A 338 -4.72 2.71 -2.55
CA PHE A 338 -4.85 1.28 -2.32
C PHE A 338 -5.78 0.66 -3.37
N GLY A 339 -5.39 -0.48 -3.92
CA GLY A 339 -6.25 -1.34 -4.74
C GLY A 339 -6.27 -2.74 -4.14
N LEU A 340 -7.44 -3.19 -3.68
CA LEU A 340 -7.66 -4.54 -3.16
C LEU A 340 -8.50 -5.33 -4.18
N MET A 341 -7.96 -6.43 -4.68
CA MET A 341 -8.57 -7.23 -5.74
C MET A 341 -8.54 -8.71 -5.34
N GLU A 342 -9.37 -9.53 -6.00
CA GLU A 342 -9.31 -11.00 -5.92
C GLU A 342 -9.29 -11.54 -4.47
N ARG A 343 -10.27 -11.13 -3.65
CA ARG A 343 -10.41 -11.52 -2.24
C ARG A 343 -9.26 -11.08 -1.31
N SER A 344 -8.46 -10.11 -1.74
CA SER A 344 -7.45 -9.50 -0.87
C SER A 344 -8.10 -8.65 0.22
N LYS A 345 -7.42 -8.50 1.36
CA LYS A 345 -7.96 -7.82 2.55
C LYS A 345 -6.98 -6.81 3.13
N TRP A 346 -7.53 -5.75 3.72
CA TRP A 346 -6.80 -4.84 4.59
C TRP A 346 -7.44 -4.81 5.98
N THR A 347 -6.69 -5.25 6.98
CA THR A 347 -7.10 -5.20 8.38
C THR A 347 -6.46 -3.99 9.06
N LEU A 348 -7.29 -2.99 9.35
CA LEU A 348 -6.87 -1.80 10.09
C LEU A 348 -6.64 -2.14 11.56
N THR A 349 -5.44 -1.87 12.05
CA THR A 349 -5.09 -2.01 13.47
C THR A 349 -4.50 -0.71 13.99
N ARG A 350 -4.71 -0.45 15.29
CA ARG A 350 -4.06 0.67 15.96
C ARG A 350 -2.61 0.27 16.30
N PRO A 351 -1.63 1.16 16.06
CA PRO A 351 -0.26 0.92 16.48
C PRO A 351 -0.16 0.73 18.00
N LYS A 352 0.54 -0.33 18.42
CA LYS A 352 0.89 -0.64 19.80
C LYS A 352 2.00 0.28 20.30
N ASN A 353 2.94 0.65 19.42
CA ASN A 353 3.98 1.62 19.70
C ASN A 353 3.37 3.01 19.90
N LYS A 354 3.52 3.57 21.10
CA LYS A 354 2.95 4.87 21.50
C LYS A 354 3.49 6.03 20.67
N GLU A 355 4.75 5.96 20.22
CA GLU A 355 5.35 6.99 19.35
C GLU A 355 4.68 7.02 17.97
N LEU A 356 4.18 5.85 17.54
CA LEU A 356 3.39 5.70 16.33
C LEU A 356 1.90 5.85 16.58
N GLN A 357 1.44 6.27 17.77
CA GLN A 357 0.03 6.65 17.97
C GLN A 357 -0.18 8.12 17.60
N GLY A 358 -1.37 8.46 17.17
CA GLY A 358 -1.71 9.77 16.63
C GLY A 358 -2.55 10.50 17.64
N LEU A 359 -2.51 11.82 17.64
CA LEU A 359 -3.35 12.65 18.51
C LEU A 359 -4.83 12.68 18.08
N GLY A 360 -5.20 11.96 17.01
CA GLY A 360 -6.56 11.92 16.49
C GLY A 360 -7.54 11.15 17.39
N SER A 361 -8.83 11.37 17.14
CA SER A 361 -9.92 10.70 17.86
C SER A 361 -9.84 9.18 17.73
N ILE A 362 -9.80 8.49 18.86
CA ILE A 362 -9.85 7.03 18.92
C ILE A 362 -11.16 6.55 18.28
N GLY A 363 -11.07 5.52 17.43
CA GLY A 363 -12.25 4.95 16.77
C GLY A 363 -12.70 5.69 15.51
N VAL A 364 -11.98 6.75 15.07
CA VAL A 364 -12.29 7.47 13.82
C VAL A 364 -11.24 7.17 12.76
N SER A 365 -11.71 6.75 11.58
CA SER A 365 -10.89 6.59 10.38
C SER A 365 -11.34 7.56 9.30
N SER A 366 -10.40 8.10 8.52
CA SER A 366 -10.70 9.01 7.42
C SER A 366 -10.04 8.57 6.11
N ILE A 367 -10.77 8.74 5.01
CA ILE A 367 -10.30 8.47 3.65
C ILE A 367 -10.90 9.48 2.67
N SER A 368 -10.17 9.83 1.62
CA SER A 368 -10.61 10.88 0.70
C SER A 368 -11.69 10.42 -0.28
N LEU A 369 -11.58 9.18 -0.76
CA LEU A 369 -12.48 8.59 -1.74
C LEU A 369 -12.49 7.06 -1.59
N ILE A 370 -13.66 6.45 -1.79
CA ILE A 370 -13.87 5.00 -1.87
C ILE A 370 -14.62 4.64 -3.15
N ASP A 371 -14.16 3.58 -3.81
CA ASP A 371 -14.86 2.91 -4.91
C ASP A 371 -14.94 1.41 -4.60
N LEU A 372 -16.16 0.88 -4.53
CA LEU A 372 -16.45 -0.52 -4.23
C LEU A 372 -17.06 -1.20 -5.44
N ILE A 373 -16.52 -2.36 -5.80
CA ILE A 373 -17.11 -3.28 -6.77
C ILE A 373 -17.12 -4.65 -6.11
N ASP A 374 -18.32 -5.21 -5.90
CA ASP A 374 -18.47 -6.53 -5.27
C ASP A 374 -17.62 -6.69 -4.00
N SER A 375 -17.50 -5.60 -3.24
CA SER A 375 -16.54 -5.45 -2.14
C SER A 375 -17.24 -5.05 -0.86
N SER A 376 -16.60 -5.33 0.28
CA SER A 376 -17.22 -5.13 1.58
C SER A 376 -16.36 -4.30 2.53
N ILE A 377 -17.00 -3.42 3.29
CA ILE A 377 -16.41 -2.74 4.45
C ILE A 377 -16.99 -3.35 5.72
N LEU A 378 -16.14 -3.80 6.64
CA LEU A 378 -16.57 -4.46 7.87
C LEU A 378 -16.04 -3.70 9.08
N PHE A 379 -16.93 -3.17 9.91
CA PHE A 379 -16.54 -2.70 11.23
C PHE A 379 -16.32 -3.90 12.16
N ALA A 380 -15.11 -3.99 12.72
CA ALA A 380 -14.78 -5.03 13.68
C ALA A 380 -15.70 -4.93 14.90
N GLN A 381 -16.18 -6.09 15.36
CA GLN A 381 -17.02 -6.14 16.56
C GLN A 381 -16.25 -5.55 17.76
N PRO A 382 -16.84 -4.61 18.52
CA PRO A 382 -16.24 -4.10 19.75
C PRO A 382 -15.89 -5.23 20.74
N GLY A 383 -14.69 -5.18 21.31
CA GLY A 383 -14.21 -6.18 22.27
C GLY A 383 -14.95 -6.16 23.61
N THR A 384 -15.49 -5.01 24.00
CA THR A 384 -16.49 -4.87 25.05
C THR A 384 -17.71 -4.13 24.49
N SER A 385 -18.87 -4.43 25.06
CA SER A 385 -20.18 -3.81 24.76
C SER A 385 -20.28 -2.33 25.15
N GLU A 386 -19.21 -1.75 25.70
CA GLU A 386 -19.21 -0.33 26.05
C GLU A 386 -19.49 0.52 24.81
N ALA A 387 -20.48 1.40 24.93
CA ALA A 387 -20.83 2.41 23.93
C ALA A 387 -19.61 3.21 23.39
N GLY A 388 -18.48 3.27 24.10
CA GLY A 388 -17.30 4.04 23.67
C GLY A 388 -16.46 3.39 22.57
N ASN A 389 -16.76 2.14 22.20
CA ASN A 389 -15.91 1.33 21.33
C ASN A 389 -16.39 1.21 19.88
N TYR A 390 -17.49 1.88 19.54
CA TYR A 390 -17.98 1.94 18.16
C TYR A 390 -17.12 2.86 17.31
N GLN A 391 -17.08 2.57 16.02
CA GLN A 391 -16.16 3.19 15.08
C GLN A 391 -16.89 4.12 14.13
N THR A 392 -16.20 5.15 13.66
CA THR A 392 -16.69 6.08 12.64
C THR A 392 -15.76 6.07 11.44
N LEU A 393 -16.29 5.80 10.25
CA LEU A 393 -15.58 6.01 8.99
C LEU A 393 -16.04 7.33 8.38
N VAL A 394 -15.09 8.22 8.11
CA VAL A 394 -15.30 9.50 7.44
C VAL A 394 -14.72 9.44 6.04
N ILE A 395 -15.54 9.70 5.03
CA ILE A 395 -15.15 9.71 3.62
C ILE A 395 -15.32 11.13 3.08
N GLY A 396 -14.34 11.69 2.38
CA GLY A 396 -14.52 12.97 1.69
C GLY A 396 -13.27 13.83 1.55
N LYS A 397 -13.44 15.02 0.97
CA LYS A 397 -12.34 15.91 0.49
C LYS A 397 -11.58 15.36 -0.74
N GLY A 398 -11.99 14.22 -1.29
CA GLY A 398 -11.58 13.77 -2.63
C GLY A 398 -12.24 14.60 -3.73
N SER A 399 -11.80 14.41 -4.97
CA SER A 399 -12.40 15.06 -6.15
C SER A 399 -13.42 14.15 -6.84
N GLY A 400 -14.51 14.72 -7.34
CA GLY A 400 -15.61 13.97 -7.95
C GLY A 400 -16.53 13.32 -6.92
N GLU A 401 -17.19 12.23 -7.30
CA GLU A 401 -17.98 11.42 -6.37
C GLU A 401 -17.02 10.69 -5.43
N VAL A 402 -17.15 10.96 -4.13
CA VAL A 402 -16.22 10.46 -3.11
C VAL A 402 -16.57 9.07 -2.62
N TYR A 403 -17.79 8.60 -2.89
CA TYR A 403 -18.24 7.25 -2.58
C TYR A 403 -18.96 6.66 -3.79
N LYS A 404 -18.43 5.58 -4.32
CA LYS A 404 -19.01 4.82 -5.43
C LYS A 404 -19.19 3.37 -5.02
N ALA A 405 -20.34 2.79 -5.34
CA ALA A 405 -20.62 1.38 -5.07
C ALA A 405 -21.31 0.71 -6.26
N GLN A 406 -20.74 -0.42 -6.69
CA GLN A 406 -21.17 -1.18 -7.85
C GLN A 406 -21.32 -2.66 -7.48
N GLY A 407 -22.16 -3.38 -8.23
CA GLY A 407 -22.40 -4.81 -8.01
C GLY A 407 -22.98 -5.11 -6.62
N ASN A 408 -22.52 -6.18 -5.99
CA ASN A 408 -22.91 -6.62 -4.66
C ASN A 408 -22.02 -6.00 -3.56
N SER A 409 -21.86 -4.69 -3.58
CA SER A 409 -21.06 -3.99 -2.56
C SER A 409 -21.81 -3.87 -1.23
N GLU A 410 -21.11 -4.13 -0.13
CA GLU A 410 -21.69 -4.25 1.21
C GLU A 410 -20.96 -3.41 2.27
N ILE A 411 -21.67 -2.99 3.31
CA ILE A 411 -21.07 -2.47 4.54
C ILE A 411 -21.75 -3.07 5.77
N HIS A 412 -20.95 -3.48 6.74
CA HIS A 412 -21.41 -4.19 7.95
C HIS A 412 -21.20 -3.31 9.17
N PHE A 413 -22.29 -2.97 9.87
CA PHE A 413 -22.31 -2.14 11.07
C PHE A 413 -22.60 -2.97 12.32
N ASN A 414 -22.04 -2.56 13.46
CA ASN A 414 -22.45 -3.02 14.77
C ASN A 414 -23.30 -1.95 15.47
N VAL A 415 -24.31 -2.37 16.22
CA VAL A 415 -25.17 -1.50 17.04
C VAL A 415 -25.32 -2.06 18.46
N HIS A 416 -25.31 -1.19 19.46
CA HIS A 416 -25.49 -1.59 20.85
C HIS A 416 -26.96 -1.77 21.19
N LEU A 417 -27.30 -2.91 21.79
CA LEU A 417 -28.63 -3.20 22.30
C LEU A 417 -28.63 -3.04 23.81
N GLY A 418 -29.35 -2.03 24.34
CA GLY A 418 -29.64 -1.96 25.79
C GLY A 418 -29.42 -0.64 26.51
N SER A 419 -29.04 0.47 25.86
CA SER A 419 -28.93 1.76 26.54
C SER A 419 -29.48 2.92 25.71
N ARG A 420 -30.41 3.71 26.29
CA ARG A 420 -30.51 5.13 25.95
C ARG A 420 -29.39 5.81 26.71
N ASP A 421 -28.23 5.95 26.08
CA ASP A 421 -27.25 6.79 26.71
C ASP A 421 -27.64 8.25 26.50
N LEU A 422 -28.28 8.82 27.53
CA LEU A 422 -28.55 10.26 27.66
C LEU A 422 -27.24 11.09 27.80
N SER A 423 -26.07 10.45 27.88
CA SER A 423 -24.76 11.09 28.08
C SER A 423 -23.97 11.41 26.81
N GLY A 424 -24.53 11.16 25.61
CA GLY A 424 -23.87 11.53 24.34
C GLY A 424 -22.79 10.55 23.85
N LYS A 425 -22.69 9.35 24.43
CA LYS A 425 -21.78 8.28 23.99
C LYS A 425 -22.29 7.64 22.68
N GLN A 426 -21.39 7.36 21.74
CA GLN A 426 -21.73 6.65 20.48
C GLN A 426 -22.30 5.26 20.81
N ILE A 427 -23.28 4.75 20.05
CA ILE A 427 -23.89 3.42 20.35
C ILE A 427 -23.98 2.52 19.12
N SER A 428 -23.38 2.95 18.02
CA SER A 428 -23.40 2.24 16.74
C SER A 428 -22.20 2.67 15.94
N ASP A 429 -21.74 1.80 15.05
CA ASP A 429 -20.78 2.19 14.03
C ASP A 429 -21.43 3.22 13.10
N ARG A 430 -20.63 4.15 12.59
CA ARG A 430 -21.12 5.29 11.80
C ARG A 430 -20.32 5.47 10.51
N LEU A 431 -21.03 5.88 9.48
CA LEU A 431 -20.47 6.33 8.21
C LEU A 431 -20.83 7.80 7.98
N VAL A 432 -19.81 8.63 7.80
CA VAL A 432 -19.95 10.04 7.43
C VAL A 432 -19.37 10.21 6.04
N ILE A 433 -20.13 10.76 5.10
CA ILE A 433 -19.67 11.05 3.74
C ILE A 433 -19.78 12.55 3.50
N HIS A 434 -18.67 13.20 3.19
CA HIS A 434 -18.57 14.60 2.78
C HIS A 434 -18.23 14.67 1.29
N GLY A 435 -19.29 14.80 0.48
CA GLY A 435 -19.25 14.75 -0.97
C GLY A 435 -20.33 13.86 -1.55
N ASP A 436 -20.31 13.72 -2.87
CA ASP A 436 -21.37 13.04 -3.62
C ASP A 436 -21.22 11.51 -3.61
N VAL A 437 -22.36 10.83 -3.61
CA VAL A 437 -22.53 9.38 -3.54
C VAL A 437 -23.17 8.87 -4.83
N SER A 438 -22.60 7.83 -5.43
CA SER A 438 -23.18 7.13 -6.57
C SER A 438 -23.27 5.61 -6.38
N GLY A 439 -24.26 5.01 -7.05
CA GLY A 439 -24.56 3.58 -6.93
C GLY A 439 -25.42 3.22 -5.71
N GLN A 440 -25.43 1.93 -5.39
CA GLN A 440 -26.20 1.35 -4.28
C GLN A 440 -25.31 0.43 -3.44
N THR A 441 -25.44 0.51 -2.12
CA THR A 441 -24.71 -0.35 -1.17
C THR A 441 -25.69 -1.10 -0.27
N LYS A 442 -25.44 -2.40 -0.10
CA LYS A 442 -26.18 -3.23 0.88
C LYS A 442 -25.63 -3.04 2.29
N ILE A 443 -26.53 -2.78 3.22
CA ILE A 443 -26.24 -2.61 4.63
C ILE A 443 -26.54 -3.91 5.34
N ARG A 444 -25.58 -4.43 6.10
CA ARG A 444 -25.80 -5.48 7.08
C ARG A 444 -25.56 -4.92 8.48
N VAL A 445 -26.38 -5.33 9.43
CA VAL A 445 -26.31 -4.84 10.80
C VAL A 445 -26.30 -5.99 11.78
N ARG A 446 -25.43 -5.89 12.77
CA ARG A 446 -25.35 -6.82 13.90
C ARG A 446 -25.61 -6.10 15.21
N GLY A 447 -26.49 -6.67 16.04
CA GLY A 447 -26.69 -6.22 17.41
C GLY A 447 -25.65 -6.79 18.38
N VAL A 448 -25.08 -5.94 19.23
CA VAL A 448 -24.14 -6.30 20.31
C VAL A 448 -24.83 -6.01 21.65
N SER A 449 -25.13 -7.05 22.42
CA SER A 449 -25.79 -6.99 23.73
C SER A 449 -24.82 -7.38 24.83
N GLU A 450 -25.01 -6.84 26.03
CA GLU A 450 -24.38 -7.39 27.24
C GLU A 450 -25.01 -8.73 27.64
N ASN A 451 -24.18 -9.62 28.19
CA ASN A 451 -24.59 -10.89 28.80
C ASN A 451 -25.20 -10.69 30.21
N THR A 452 -25.65 -9.48 30.55
CA THR A 452 -26.30 -9.23 31.84
C THR A 452 -27.72 -9.77 31.79
N LYS A 453 -27.92 -10.89 32.50
CA LYS A 453 -29.22 -11.51 32.82
C LYS A 453 -30.08 -10.65 33.76
N ASN A 454 -30.10 -9.34 33.59
CA ASN A 454 -30.88 -8.45 34.44
C ASN A 454 -32.04 -7.88 33.65
N GLU A 455 -33.21 -7.96 34.28
CA GLU A 455 -34.53 -7.52 33.83
C GLU A 455 -34.42 -6.29 32.93
N ARG A 456 -34.61 -6.50 31.62
CA ARG A 456 -34.80 -5.40 30.69
C ARG A 456 -36.17 -4.85 30.97
N ASP A 457 -36.22 -3.64 31.50
CA ASP A 457 -37.43 -2.84 31.54
C ASP A 457 -38.02 -2.77 30.11
N GLU A 458 -39.17 -3.42 29.92
CA GLU A 458 -39.92 -3.41 28.66
C GLU A 458 -40.29 -1.99 28.21
N SER A 459 -40.11 -0.98 29.08
CA SER A 459 -40.36 0.43 28.80
C SER A 459 -39.24 1.14 28.00
N VAL A 460 -38.02 0.59 27.91
CA VAL A 460 -36.88 1.25 27.24
C VAL A 460 -36.65 0.68 25.83
N SER A 461 -37.52 1.05 24.89
CA SER A 461 -37.32 0.73 23.47
C SER A 461 -36.24 1.63 22.84
N PRO A 462 -35.13 1.08 22.28
CA PRO A 462 -34.23 1.81 21.41
C PRO A 462 -34.83 1.83 20.01
N TYR A 463 -35.63 2.86 19.74
CA TYR A 463 -36.44 2.94 18.52
C TYR A 463 -35.62 3.22 17.26
N SER A 464 -34.39 3.72 17.38
CA SER A 464 -33.69 4.26 16.21
C SER A 464 -32.18 4.47 16.42
N PHE A 465 -31.38 3.93 15.50
CA PHE A 465 -29.92 4.04 15.49
C PHE A 465 -29.45 4.83 14.27
N PRO A 466 -28.78 5.98 14.46
CA PRO A 466 -28.23 6.72 13.33
C PRO A 466 -26.94 6.06 12.84
N ILE A 467 -26.90 5.67 11.57
CA ILE A 467 -25.79 4.90 11.02
C ILE A 467 -25.05 5.59 9.87
N ILE A 468 -25.74 6.39 9.03
CA ILE A 468 -25.10 7.06 7.88
C ILE A 468 -25.56 8.51 7.77
N GLN A 469 -24.62 9.43 7.58
CA GLN A 469 -24.87 10.81 7.16
C GLN A 469 -24.09 11.13 5.89
N VAL A 470 -24.79 11.68 4.90
CA VAL A 470 -24.20 12.17 3.65
C VAL A 470 -24.40 13.66 3.56
N TYR A 471 -23.30 14.39 3.45
CA TYR A 471 -23.18 15.82 3.26
C TYR A 471 -22.83 16.08 1.79
N GLY A 472 -23.82 15.92 0.90
CA GLY A 472 -23.64 15.89 -0.55
C GLY A 472 -24.84 15.27 -1.27
N GLN A 473 -24.72 15.09 -2.58
CA GLN A 473 -25.76 14.44 -3.39
C GLN A 473 -25.80 12.93 -3.12
N ALA A 474 -26.99 12.40 -2.93
CA ALA A 474 -27.28 10.97 -2.83
C ALA A 474 -28.73 10.70 -3.23
N LYS A 475 -29.11 9.43 -3.31
CA LYS A 475 -30.49 8.99 -3.53
C LYS A 475 -31.03 8.31 -2.28
N LYS A 476 -32.37 8.25 -2.18
CA LYS A 476 -33.08 7.58 -1.07
C LYS A 476 -32.66 6.11 -0.92
N ASP A 477 -32.31 5.48 -2.03
CA ASP A 477 -31.92 4.09 -2.17
C ASP A 477 -30.41 3.90 -2.37
N SER A 478 -29.59 4.93 -2.17
CA SER A 478 -28.11 4.79 -2.20
C SER A 478 -27.61 3.77 -1.17
N PHE A 479 -28.37 3.56 -0.09
CA PHE A 479 -28.12 2.54 0.91
C PHE A 479 -29.39 1.74 1.15
N ILE A 480 -29.31 0.42 1.06
CA ILE A 480 -30.44 -0.50 1.24
C ILE A 480 -30.11 -1.55 2.29
N LEU A 481 -31.04 -1.85 3.18
CA LEU A 481 -30.86 -2.93 4.16
C LEU A 481 -30.96 -4.28 3.46
N ASP A 482 -29.98 -5.16 3.67
CA ASP A 482 -30.01 -6.52 3.11
C ASP A 482 -31.22 -7.28 3.65
N GLY A 483 -32.04 -7.84 2.76
CA GLY A 483 -33.33 -8.47 3.12
C GLY A 483 -34.48 -7.51 3.47
N GLY A 484 -34.27 -6.18 3.45
CA GLY A 484 -35.29 -5.16 3.69
C GLY A 484 -35.63 -4.90 5.17
N TYR A 485 -35.41 -5.87 6.05
CA TYR A 485 -35.46 -5.72 7.51
C TYR A 485 -34.42 -6.59 8.20
N VAL A 486 -34.10 -6.27 9.45
CA VAL A 486 -33.21 -7.06 10.30
C VAL A 486 -33.80 -7.21 11.70
N THR A 487 -33.61 -8.38 12.31
CA THR A 487 -33.85 -8.60 13.74
C THR A 487 -32.52 -8.53 14.49
N LEU A 488 -32.43 -7.68 15.50
CA LEU A 488 -31.17 -7.45 16.21
C LEU A 488 -31.11 -8.30 17.49
N GLY A 489 -30.08 -9.14 17.58
CA GLY A 489 -29.96 -10.12 18.66
C GLY A 489 -31.10 -11.16 18.60
N ASN A 490 -31.47 -11.73 19.75
CA ASN A 490 -32.58 -12.69 19.85
C ASN A 490 -33.93 -11.99 20.12
N LEU A 491 -34.07 -10.73 19.70
CA LEU A 491 -35.30 -9.95 19.91
C LEU A 491 -36.21 -10.01 18.68
N PRO A 492 -37.54 -10.04 18.85
CA PRO A 492 -38.50 -10.18 17.75
C PRO A 492 -38.80 -8.87 16.99
N TYR A 493 -38.07 -7.79 17.26
CA TYR A 493 -38.30 -6.49 16.64
C TYR A 493 -37.72 -6.44 15.23
N LYS A 494 -38.54 -5.99 14.28
CA LYS A 494 -38.12 -5.76 12.89
C LYS A 494 -37.61 -4.35 12.73
N TYR A 495 -36.33 -4.21 12.42
CA TYR A 495 -35.72 -2.93 12.12
C TYR A 495 -35.61 -2.76 10.60
N VAL A 496 -35.95 -1.56 10.11
CA VAL A 496 -35.86 -1.15 8.71
C VAL A 496 -34.92 0.04 8.58
N LEU A 497 -34.28 0.20 7.42
CA LEU A 497 -33.46 1.38 7.13
C LEU A 497 -34.35 2.49 6.55
N ARG A 498 -34.43 3.62 7.25
CA ARG A 498 -35.15 4.81 6.79
C ARG A 498 -34.18 5.90 6.37
N ALA A 499 -34.45 6.48 5.21
CA ALA A 499 -33.68 7.58 4.62
C ALA A 499 -34.48 8.89 4.70
N TYR A 500 -33.83 9.94 5.21
CA TYR A 500 -34.38 11.29 5.39
C TYR A 500 -33.49 12.31 4.68
N GLY A 501 -34.02 13.06 3.74
CA GLY A 501 -33.27 14.07 2.97
C GLY A 501 -34.01 14.51 1.69
N PRO A 502 -33.40 15.35 0.84
CA PRO A 502 -32.13 16.05 1.04
C PRO A 502 -32.21 17.30 1.93
N VAL A 503 -33.42 17.72 2.35
CA VAL A 503 -33.61 18.89 3.25
C VAL A 503 -34.15 18.39 4.59
N ILE A 504 -33.36 18.64 5.63
CA ILE A 504 -33.51 18.07 6.98
C ILE A 504 -34.28 19.03 7.92
N PRO A 505 -35.20 18.52 8.77
CA PRO A 505 -35.87 19.33 9.78
C PRO A 505 -34.99 19.77 10.96
N LEU A 506 -35.41 20.87 11.61
CA LEU A 506 -34.69 21.72 12.58
C LEU A 506 -34.08 21.06 13.85
N LYS A 507 -34.20 19.73 14.06
CA LYS A 507 -33.71 19.04 15.27
C LYS A 507 -33.12 17.65 14.93
N ILE A 508 -31.94 17.62 14.32
CA ILE A 508 -31.17 16.37 14.11
C ILE A 508 -29.84 16.44 14.86
N ASP A 509 -29.41 15.29 15.39
CA ASP A 509 -28.07 15.06 15.92
C ASP A 509 -27.09 14.81 14.77
N TYR A 510 -26.35 15.84 14.38
CA TYR A 510 -25.32 15.76 13.34
C TYR A 510 -24.04 15.14 13.90
N PHE A 511 -23.52 14.11 13.23
CA PHE A 511 -22.25 13.51 13.60
C PHE A 511 -21.10 14.52 13.50
N VAL A 512 -21.18 15.42 12.51
CA VAL A 512 -20.22 16.50 12.30
C VAL A 512 -20.98 17.81 12.04
N PRO A 513 -21.30 18.61 13.08
CA PRO A 513 -22.08 19.84 12.95
C PRO A 513 -21.46 20.87 11.98
N GLU A 514 -20.13 20.94 11.90
CA GLU A 514 -19.41 21.86 11.01
C GLU A 514 -19.71 21.59 9.52
N LEU A 515 -19.83 20.31 9.15
CA LEU A 515 -20.20 19.91 7.78
C LEU A 515 -21.67 20.21 7.50
N ALA A 516 -22.53 20.11 8.51
CA ALA A 516 -23.95 20.42 8.36
C ALA A 516 -24.18 21.89 8.01
N ALA A 517 -23.45 22.80 8.66
CA ALA A 517 -23.57 24.24 8.43
C ALA A 517 -23.20 24.69 7.01
N SER A 518 -22.33 23.93 6.33
CA SER A 518 -21.82 24.25 4.99
C SER A 518 -22.51 23.47 3.85
N SER A 519 -23.33 22.47 4.19
CA SER A 519 -23.91 21.55 3.20
C SER A 519 -25.31 21.94 2.76
N LYS A 520 -25.55 21.94 1.45
CA LYS A 520 -26.86 22.23 0.85
C LYS A 520 -27.79 21.01 0.81
N ASN A 521 -27.22 19.83 0.65
CA ASN A 521 -27.93 18.56 0.60
C ASN A 521 -27.41 17.69 1.73
N ILE A 522 -28.32 17.22 2.59
CA ILE A 522 -27.97 16.31 3.66
C ILE A 522 -28.95 15.15 3.66
N TRP A 523 -28.40 13.93 3.60
CA TRP A 523 -29.15 12.71 3.77
C TRP A 523 -28.79 12.05 5.08
N TYR A 524 -29.79 11.50 5.75
CA TYR A 524 -29.66 10.83 7.02
C TYR A 524 -30.34 9.47 6.98
N PHE A 525 -29.55 8.42 7.19
CA PHE A 525 -30.04 7.05 7.21
C PHE A 525 -29.99 6.50 8.63
N ARG A 526 -31.15 6.02 9.09
CA ARG A 526 -31.35 5.52 10.45
C ARG A 526 -31.96 4.13 10.39
N LEU A 527 -31.46 3.24 11.24
CA LEU A 527 -32.06 1.94 11.45
C LEU A 527 -33.13 2.07 12.53
N GLU A 528 -34.40 1.88 12.16
CA GLU A 528 -35.53 2.17 13.05
C GLU A 528 -36.47 0.97 13.15
N ASP A 529 -37.11 0.80 14.31
CA ASP A 529 -38.18 -0.19 14.47
C ASP A 529 -39.32 0.14 13.50
N GLU A 530 -39.73 -0.85 12.71
CA GLU A 530 -40.80 -0.75 11.71
C GLU A 530 -42.10 -0.20 12.33
N LYS A 531 -42.41 -0.63 13.56
CA LYS A 531 -43.65 -0.26 14.27
C LYS A 531 -43.58 1.11 14.94
N SER A 532 -42.39 1.66 15.11
CA SER A 532 -42.22 2.99 15.70
C SER A 532 -42.68 4.08 14.73
N LYS A 533 -43.39 5.09 15.24
CA LYS A 533 -43.64 6.31 14.46
C LYS A 533 -42.29 6.93 14.11
N SER A 534 -42.09 7.28 12.84
CA SER A 534 -40.92 8.05 12.39
C SER A 534 -40.66 9.19 13.37
N ILE A 535 -39.44 9.22 13.93
CA ILE A 535 -39.04 10.23 14.92
C ILE A 535 -39.05 11.62 14.29
N ILE A 536 -38.98 11.70 12.96
CA ILE A 536 -39.12 12.93 12.20
C ILE A 536 -40.60 13.17 11.87
N ALA A 537 -41.23 14.05 12.65
CA ALA A 537 -42.61 14.50 12.43
C ALA A 537 -42.75 15.21 11.07
N GLY A 538 -43.76 14.84 10.28
CA GLY A 538 -44.08 15.48 8.99
C GLY A 538 -43.44 14.84 7.75
N TYR A 539 -42.47 13.94 7.88
CA TYR A 539 -41.81 13.34 6.71
C TYR A 539 -42.70 12.31 5.98
N ASN A 540 -43.57 11.60 6.71
CA ASN A 540 -44.55 10.68 6.12
C ASN A 540 -45.70 11.40 5.39
N ALA A 541 -45.93 12.70 5.63
CA ALA A 541 -47.03 13.44 4.99
C ALA A 541 -46.74 13.87 3.55
N ALA A 542 -45.47 13.86 3.11
CA ALA A 542 -45.07 14.27 1.77
C ALA A 542 -45.00 13.10 0.77
N THR A 543 -44.95 11.85 1.23
CA THR A 543 -44.82 10.67 0.35
C THR A 543 -46.17 10.05 -0.05
N ASP A 544 -47.23 10.28 0.71
CA ASP A 544 -48.59 9.81 0.36
C ASP A 544 -49.36 10.72 -0.62
N LYS A 545 -48.83 11.91 -0.95
CA LYS A 545 -49.49 12.82 -1.91
C LYS A 545 -49.14 12.58 -3.38
N ASN A 546 -48.24 11.63 -3.69
CA ASN A 546 -47.88 11.26 -5.07
C ASN A 546 -48.46 9.91 -5.53
N LYS A 547 -49.48 9.37 -4.83
CA LYS A 547 -50.29 8.25 -5.31
C LYS A 547 -51.75 8.69 -5.52
N GLY A 548 -52.09 8.98 -6.78
CA GLY A 548 -53.43 9.36 -7.27
C GLY A 548 -53.32 10.63 -8.12
N SER A 549 -53.70 10.72 -9.39
CA SER A 549 -54.62 9.94 -10.21
C SER A 549 -54.13 10.00 -11.66
N SER A 550 -54.07 8.86 -12.35
CA SER A 550 -53.87 8.77 -13.79
C SER A 550 -55.15 8.18 -14.39
N SER A 551 -56.01 9.05 -14.89
CA SER A 551 -57.04 8.72 -15.87
C SER A 551 -57.16 9.89 -16.84
N GLY A 552 -56.88 9.65 -18.13
CA GLY A 552 -57.20 10.54 -19.25
C GLY A 552 -58.71 10.81 -19.32
N GLU A 553 -59.23 11.76 -20.08
CA GLU A 553 -58.89 12.15 -21.45
C GLU A 553 -59.56 13.50 -21.80
N GLU A 554 -58.88 14.26 -22.67
CA GLU A 554 -59.37 15.12 -23.78
C GLU A 554 -60.50 16.17 -23.61
N LYS A 555 -60.17 17.46 -23.88
CA LYS A 555 -60.59 18.23 -25.10
C LYS A 555 -60.20 19.74 -25.07
N GLY A 556 -59.37 20.15 -26.05
CA GLY A 556 -59.66 21.16 -27.08
C GLY A 556 -59.79 22.68 -26.80
N SER A 557 -58.94 23.45 -27.51
CA SER A 557 -59.14 24.83 -28.08
C SER A 557 -59.07 26.04 -27.12
N GLY A 558 -58.39 27.18 -27.37
CA GLY A 558 -57.65 27.74 -28.52
C GLY A 558 -57.41 29.26 -28.30
N GLY A 559 -56.40 29.87 -28.96
CA GLY A 559 -56.18 31.33 -29.09
C GLY A 559 -54.97 31.90 -28.32
N SER A 560 -53.79 32.16 -28.92
CA SER A 560 -53.34 33.34 -29.73
C SER A 560 -53.21 34.63 -28.87
N VAL A 561 -52.14 35.46 -28.82
CA VAL A 561 -51.08 35.90 -29.75
C VAL A 561 -49.85 36.43 -28.93
N THR A 562 -48.65 36.28 -29.52
CA THR A 562 -47.27 36.80 -29.24
C THR A 562 -47.14 38.35 -29.35
N PRO A 563 -45.95 39.06 -29.41
CA PRO A 563 -44.52 38.66 -29.54
C PRO A 563 -43.51 39.48 -28.66
N SER A 564 -42.21 39.13 -28.59
CA SER A 564 -41.12 39.66 -29.44
C SER A 564 -39.80 38.88 -29.19
N VAL A 565 -39.18 38.23 -30.20
CA VAL A 565 -38.12 38.72 -31.15
C VAL A 565 -36.73 38.82 -30.47
N SER A 566 -35.59 38.28 -30.95
CA SER A 566 -35.20 37.45 -32.11
C SER A 566 -33.66 37.21 -32.11
N VAL A 567 -33.22 36.02 -32.59
CA VAL A 567 -32.09 35.74 -33.56
C VAL A 567 -30.64 35.95 -33.04
N SER A 568 -29.61 35.11 -33.30
CA SER A 568 -29.13 34.29 -34.45
C SER A 568 -28.12 33.23 -33.95
N SER A 569 -28.12 31.93 -34.36
CA SER A 569 -27.52 31.29 -35.57
C SER A 569 -25.99 31.49 -35.67
N GLU A 570 -25.10 30.59 -36.09
CA GLU A 570 -24.99 29.27 -36.76
C GLU A 570 -23.53 28.80 -36.44
N ASP A 571 -23.06 27.55 -36.54
CA ASP A 571 -23.00 26.72 -37.74
C ASP A 571 -22.48 25.31 -37.39
N SER A 572 -22.98 24.30 -38.13
CA SER A 572 -22.60 22.89 -38.06
C SER A 572 -22.06 22.48 -39.42
N VAL A 573 -20.98 21.69 -39.49
CA VAL A 573 -20.52 21.07 -40.74
C VAL A 573 -20.52 19.55 -40.62
N HIS A 574 -21.35 18.95 -41.48
CA HIS A 574 -21.39 17.53 -41.87
C HIS A 574 -20.14 17.14 -42.68
N ILE A 575 -19.61 15.93 -42.49
CA ILE A 575 -18.94 15.17 -43.57
C ILE A 575 -19.42 13.71 -43.58
N VAL A 576 -19.57 13.25 -44.82
CA VAL A 576 -20.23 12.09 -45.39
C VAL A 576 -19.37 10.81 -45.33
N THR A 577 -20.05 9.67 -45.29
CA THR A 577 -19.57 8.28 -45.46
C THR A 577 -19.37 7.88 -46.92
N ASP A 578 -18.32 7.12 -47.28
CA ASP A 578 -18.38 5.94 -48.19
C ASP A 578 -17.04 5.15 -48.24
N PRO A 579 -16.92 3.94 -48.85
CA PRO A 579 -16.28 2.78 -48.24
C PRO A 579 -15.13 2.21 -49.10
N SER A 580 -14.35 1.26 -48.56
CA SER A 580 -13.56 0.29 -49.36
C SER A 580 -13.11 -0.87 -48.49
N ARG A 581 -13.64 -2.07 -48.79
CA ARG A 581 -13.27 -3.41 -48.28
C ARG A 581 -11.99 -3.92 -49.00
N PRO A 582 -11.32 -5.05 -48.63
CA PRO A 582 -11.89 -6.40 -48.37
C PRO A 582 -11.37 -7.04 -47.05
N ALA A 583 -12.17 -7.78 -46.26
CA ALA A 583 -12.64 -9.16 -46.45
C ALA A 583 -11.54 -10.22 -46.70
N SER A 584 -11.14 -10.93 -45.63
CA SER A 584 -10.60 -12.31 -45.71
C SER A 584 -10.93 -13.09 -44.43
N ASP A 585 -11.99 -13.89 -44.57
CA ASP A 585 -12.33 -15.23 -44.06
C ASP A 585 -12.05 -15.70 -42.61
N PRO A 586 -13.00 -16.44 -41.99
CA PRO A 586 -12.92 -17.00 -40.64
C PRO A 586 -12.48 -18.48 -40.63
N GLY A 587 -11.76 -18.90 -39.59
CA GLY A 587 -11.62 -20.34 -39.33
C GLY A 587 -10.49 -20.73 -38.39
N ARG A 588 -10.82 -20.91 -37.10
CA ARG A 588 -10.43 -22.13 -36.35
C ARG A 588 -11.05 -22.13 -34.95
N SER A 589 -11.87 -23.14 -34.69
CA SER A 589 -12.34 -23.53 -33.36
C SER A 589 -11.19 -23.99 -32.46
N PRO A 590 -11.30 -23.83 -31.13
CA PRO A 590 -10.36 -24.35 -30.17
C PRO A 590 -10.62 -25.85 -29.91
N SER A 591 -9.58 -26.67 -30.02
CA SER A 591 -9.56 -28.06 -29.60
C SER A 591 -9.29 -28.18 -28.09
N GLU A 592 -10.16 -28.92 -27.41
CA GLU A 592 -9.97 -29.50 -26.07
C GLU A 592 -8.67 -30.31 -25.96
N PRO A 593 -8.18 -30.48 -24.72
CA PRO A 593 -8.21 -31.81 -24.13
C PRO A 593 -8.66 -31.72 -22.66
N GLY A 594 -9.38 -32.66 -22.05
CA GLY A 594 -9.52 -34.09 -22.30
C GLY A 594 -9.77 -34.69 -20.91
N SER A 595 -10.99 -35.12 -20.67
CA SER A 595 -11.46 -35.72 -19.43
C SER A 595 -10.84 -37.10 -19.18
N HIS A 596 -10.35 -37.33 -17.97
CA HIS A 596 -10.21 -38.69 -17.44
C HIS A 596 -10.75 -38.74 -16.00
N THR A 597 -11.92 -39.35 -15.87
CA THR A 597 -12.37 -40.03 -14.66
C THR A 597 -11.84 -41.47 -14.69
N PRO A 598 -11.61 -42.10 -13.54
CA PRO A 598 -12.26 -43.39 -13.33
C PRO A 598 -13.03 -43.46 -12.01
N GLN A 599 -14.10 -44.24 -12.09
CA GLN A 599 -15.08 -44.54 -11.05
C GLN A 599 -14.52 -45.29 -9.84
N ALA A 600 -15.26 -45.07 -8.76
CA ALA A 600 -15.40 -45.82 -7.51
C ALA A 600 -15.15 -47.34 -7.55
N GLY A 601 -14.51 -47.80 -6.47
CA GLY A 601 -14.73 -49.12 -5.86
C GLY A 601 -14.68 -48.93 -4.35
N GLY A 602 -15.80 -49.11 -3.66
CA GLY A 602 -15.89 -49.02 -2.21
C GLY A 602 -15.52 -50.34 -1.52
N SER A 603 -15.05 -50.27 -0.28
CA SER A 603 -15.48 -51.17 0.78
C SER A 603 -15.18 -50.58 2.16
N THR A 604 -16.14 -50.79 3.04
CA THR A 604 -16.28 -50.45 4.45
C THR A 604 -15.21 -51.06 5.36
N LEU A 605 -14.84 -50.34 6.43
CA LEU A 605 -14.66 -50.89 7.79
C LEU A 605 -14.58 -49.78 8.85
N GLN A 606 -15.41 -49.96 9.90
CA GLN A 606 -15.48 -49.18 11.13
C GLN A 606 -14.23 -49.34 12.02
N THR A 607 -14.13 -48.40 12.98
CA THR A 607 -13.46 -48.34 14.31
C THR A 607 -12.48 -47.17 14.29
N GLY A 608 -12.56 -46.11 15.10
CA GLY A 608 -13.09 -45.92 16.46
C GLY A 608 -12.18 -44.85 17.07
N ASP A 609 -12.75 -43.77 17.60
CA ASP A 609 -12.00 -42.73 18.32
C ASP A 609 -11.26 -43.30 19.54
N PRO A 610 -10.19 -42.63 19.98
CA PRO A 610 -10.39 -41.82 21.19
C PRO A 610 -9.67 -40.46 21.18
N ALA A 611 -10.27 -39.52 21.91
CA ALA A 611 -9.63 -38.31 22.45
C ALA A 611 -8.44 -38.66 23.37
N PRO A 612 -7.59 -37.68 23.75
CA PRO A 612 -7.80 -37.15 25.10
C PRO A 612 -7.46 -35.66 25.34
N GLU A 613 -8.18 -35.16 26.34
CA GLU A 613 -7.79 -34.29 27.47
C GLU A 613 -7.15 -32.91 27.31
N ALA A 614 -7.87 -31.99 27.96
CA ALA A 614 -7.41 -30.75 28.54
C ALA A 614 -6.37 -30.98 29.65
N ALA A 615 -5.41 -30.06 29.76
CA ALA A 615 -4.65 -29.84 30.99
C ALA A 615 -4.74 -28.37 31.37
N SER A 616 -5.42 -28.13 32.49
CA SER A 616 -5.27 -26.96 33.34
C SER A 616 -3.95 -27.06 34.13
N GLN A 617 -3.15 -26.00 34.11
CA GLN A 617 -2.51 -25.40 35.28
C GLN A 617 -2.04 -23.99 34.93
#